data_AF-A0A7W8QGW9-F1
#
_entry.id   AF-A0A7W8QGW9-F1
#
_cell.length_a   1.000
_cell.length_b   1.000
_cell.length_c   1.000
_cell.angle_alpha   90.00
_cell.angle_beta   90.00
_cell.angle_gamma   90.00
#
_symmetry.space_group_name_H-M   'P 1'
#
loop_
_entity.id
_entity.type
_entity.pdbx_description
1 polymer ?
#
loop_
_entity_poly.entity_id
_entity_poly.type
_entity_poly.pdbx_seq_one_letter_code
_entity_poly.pdbx_strand_id
1 'polypeptide(L)'
;MSLGLLRAARRRGDEVCVVRAVARHRHGRVKGSAGEIERALTGNWRDEHLFVLGQALAMFDSLAQRIVECDAKIEALLVPLGRHDVALDGPGKRRNKNAPKFDARAALAR
;
A
#
# COMPACT_ATOMS: atom_id res chain seq x y z
N MET A 1 2.12 12.52 -0.75
CA MET A 1 3.03 12.13 0.34
C MET A 1 2.42 10.96 1.12
N SER A 2 2.79 9.70 0.82
CA SER A 2 2.53 8.54 1.72
C SER A 2 2.87 7.18 1.09
N LEU A 3 3.98 7.04 0.34
CA LEU A 3 4.53 5.71 0.00
C LEU A 3 5.77 5.35 0.83
N GLY A 4 6.29 6.27 1.65
CA GLY A 4 7.46 6.05 2.49
C GLY A 4 7.22 5.26 3.78
N LEU A 5 5.97 5.16 4.27
CA LEU A 5 5.67 4.57 5.57
C LEU A 5 5.57 3.04 5.55
N LEU A 6 5.30 2.41 4.40
CA LEU A 6 5.33 0.95 4.26
C LEU A 6 6.76 0.39 4.09
N ARG A 7 7.74 1.26 3.84
CA ARG A 7 9.13 0.88 3.56
C ARG A 7 9.97 0.61 4.81
N ALA A 8 9.56 1.11 5.98
CA ALA A 8 10.38 1.04 7.20
C ALA A 8 10.37 -0.32 7.92
N ALA A 9 9.52 -1.27 7.48
CA ALA A 9 9.29 -2.51 8.23
C ALA A 9 10.19 -3.70 7.83
N ARG A 10 11.13 -3.56 6.88
CA ARG A 10 11.94 -4.71 6.43
C ARG A 10 13.45 -4.45 6.40
N ARG A 11 14.01 -4.07 7.55
CA ARG A 11 15.41 -4.40 7.85
C ARG A 11 15.44 -5.87 8.27
N ARG A 12 15.93 -6.76 7.40
CA ARG A 12 16.17 -8.18 7.73
C ARG A 12 16.97 -8.41 9.03
N GLY A 13 17.73 -7.40 9.49
CA GLY A 13 18.43 -7.43 10.78
C GLY A 13 17.54 -7.22 12.01
N ASP A 14 16.42 -6.51 11.89
CA ASP A 14 15.53 -6.18 13.03
C ASP A 14 14.63 -7.39 13.37
N GLU A 15 14.19 -8.16 12.36
CA GLU A 15 13.29 -9.32 12.52
C GLU A 15 13.94 -10.46 13.34
N VAL A 16 15.20 -10.78 13.07
CA VAL A 16 15.96 -11.81 13.81
C VAL A 16 16.20 -11.39 15.27
N CYS A 17 16.36 -10.10 15.54
CA CYS A 17 16.54 -9.58 16.90
C CYS A 17 15.24 -9.71 17.72
N VAL A 18 14.09 -9.41 17.11
CA VAL A 18 12.76 -9.53 17.74
C VAL A 18 12.43 -11.00 18.03
N VAL A 19 12.65 -11.91 17.07
CA VAL A 19 12.40 -13.34 17.28
C VAL A 19 13.22 -13.90 18.45
N ARG A 20 14.50 -13.53 18.54
CA ARG A 20 15.39 -13.95 19.65
C ARG A 20 14.96 -13.35 20.99
N ALA A 21 14.52 -12.10 21.02
CA ALA A 21 14.00 -11.48 22.24
C ALA A 21 12.74 -12.20 22.75
N VAL A 22 11.80 -12.50 21.87
CA VAL A 22 10.56 -13.24 22.21
C VAL A 22 10.87 -14.66 22.68
N ALA A 23 11.80 -15.36 22.03
CA ALA A 23 12.22 -16.70 22.44
C ALA A 23 12.91 -16.73 23.82
N ARG A 24 13.68 -15.68 24.16
CA ARG A 24 14.30 -15.52 25.49
C ARG A 24 13.29 -15.26 26.58
N HIS A 25 12.24 -14.48 26.29
CA HIS A 25 11.15 -14.17 27.22
C HIS A 25 9.99 -15.17 27.15
N ARG A 26 10.25 -16.42 26.73
CA ARG A 26 9.21 -17.46 26.65
C ARG A 26 8.56 -17.68 28.02
N HIS A 27 7.24 -17.84 28.02
CA HIS A 27 6.50 -18.17 29.24
C HIS A 27 6.88 -19.59 29.71
N GLY A 28 7.06 -19.80 31.02
CA GLY A 28 7.45 -21.10 31.59
C GLY A 28 6.51 -22.29 31.33
N ARG A 29 5.29 -22.06 30.79
CA ARG A 29 4.38 -23.13 30.33
C ARG A 29 4.71 -23.64 28.92
N VAL A 30 5.56 -22.92 28.19
CA VAL A 30 5.98 -23.31 26.84
C VAL A 30 7.05 -24.38 26.97
N LYS A 31 6.73 -25.59 26.52
CA LYS A 31 7.62 -26.76 26.55
C LYS A 31 8.75 -26.69 25.52
N GLY A 32 8.61 -25.83 24.51
CA GLY A 32 9.65 -25.59 23.52
C GLY A 32 10.85 -24.85 24.12
N SER A 33 12.04 -25.31 23.77
CA SER A 33 13.28 -24.58 23.99
C SER A 33 13.27 -23.24 23.25
N ALA A 34 14.10 -22.28 23.67
CA ALA A 34 14.22 -21.00 22.98
C ALA A 34 14.58 -21.18 21.49
N GLY A 35 15.41 -22.17 21.16
CA GLY A 35 15.77 -22.48 19.77
C GLY A 35 14.61 -23.05 18.94
N GLU A 36 13.70 -23.81 19.54
CA GLU A 36 12.49 -24.29 18.85
C GLU A 36 11.48 -23.16 18.61
N ILE A 37 11.33 -22.27 19.58
CA ILE A 37 10.47 -21.09 19.46
C ILE A 37 11.02 -20.15 18.40
N GLU A 38 12.34 -19.91 18.38
CA GLU A 38 13.00 -19.13 17.34
C GLU A 38 12.76 -19.72 15.95
N ARG A 39 12.97 -21.04 15.77
CA ARG A 39 12.66 -21.71 14.49
C ARG A 39 11.20 -21.59 14.09
N ALA A 40 10.28 -21.75 15.03
CA ALA A 40 8.83 -21.66 14.76
C ALA A 40 8.41 -20.24 14.38
N LEU A 41 8.97 -19.21 15.05
CA LEU A 41 8.68 -17.80 14.80
C LEU A 41 9.32 -17.29 13.51
N THR A 42 10.49 -17.80 13.16
CA THR A 42 11.16 -17.45 11.89
C THR A 42 10.46 -18.13 10.70
N GLY A 43 9.76 -19.25 10.91
CA GLY A 43 9.00 -19.97 9.89
C GLY A 43 9.87 -20.80 8.93
N ASN A 44 9.26 -21.77 8.23
CA ASN A 44 9.91 -22.53 7.15
C ASN A 44 9.63 -21.85 5.80
N TRP A 45 10.30 -20.74 5.52
CA TRP A 45 10.13 -20.04 4.25
C TRP A 45 10.99 -20.68 3.17
N ARG A 46 10.33 -21.22 2.17
CA ARG A 46 10.99 -21.72 0.97
C ARG A 46 11.50 -20.57 0.12
N ASP A 47 12.73 -20.69 -0.39
CA ASP A 47 13.38 -19.67 -1.19
C ASP A 47 12.57 -19.32 -2.46
N GLU A 48 11.88 -20.30 -3.06
CA GLU A 48 11.06 -20.05 -4.24
C GLU A 48 9.88 -19.11 -3.95
N HIS A 49 9.26 -19.26 -2.78
CA HIS A 49 8.16 -18.38 -2.37
C HIS A 49 8.67 -16.98 -2.02
N LEU A 50 9.85 -16.89 -1.37
CA LEU A 50 10.48 -15.61 -1.08
C LEU A 50 10.87 -14.86 -2.37
N PHE A 51 11.36 -15.59 -3.37
CA PHE A 51 11.65 -15.02 -4.68
C PHE A 51 10.39 -14.46 -5.34
N VAL A 52 9.32 -15.25 -5.44
CA VAL A 52 8.04 -14.80 -6.03
C VAL A 52 7.47 -13.60 -5.28
N LEU A 53 7.52 -13.61 -3.95
CA LEU A 53 7.07 -12.48 -3.13
C LEU A 53 7.92 -11.21 -3.38
N GLY A 54 9.24 -11.38 -3.52
CA GLY A 54 10.16 -10.30 -3.88
C GLY A 54 9.81 -9.68 -5.25
N GLN A 55 9.53 -10.51 -6.25
CA GLN A 55 9.08 -10.05 -7.57
C GLN A 55 7.73 -9.32 -7.50
N ALA A 56 6.76 -9.87 -6.77
CA ALA A 56 5.44 -9.26 -6.61
C ALA A 56 5.51 -7.87 -5.96
N LEU A 57 6.35 -7.71 -4.93
CA LEU A 57 6.54 -6.42 -4.27
C LEU A 57 7.23 -5.41 -5.19
N ALA A 58 8.25 -5.83 -5.94
CA ALA A 58 8.92 -4.95 -6.90
C ALA A 58 7.97 -4.46 -8.00
N MET A 59 7.07 -5.32 -8.48
CA MET A 59 6.02 -4.94 -9.42
C MET A 59 5.05 -3.94 -8.79
N PHE A 60 4.63 -4.17 -7.55
CA PHE A 60 3.74 -3.25 -6.83
C PHE A 60 4.34 -1.85 -6.71
N ASP A 61 5.61 -1.74 -6.30
CA ASP A 61 6.31 -0.46 -6.18
C ASP A 61 6.40 0.25 -7.55
N SER A 62 6.69 -0.51 -8.60
CA SER A 62 6.78 0.01 -9.96
C SER A 62 5.42 0.52 -10.46
N LEU A 63 4.33 -0.20 -10.18
CA LEU A 63 2.98 0.22 -10.53
C LEU A 63 2.57 1.50 -9.77
N ALA A 64 2.88 1.58 -8.47
CA ALA A 64 2.62 2.77 -7.67
C ALA A 64 3.34 4.00 -8.25
N GLN A 65 4.59 3.86 -8.68
CA GLN A 65 5.34 4.93 -9.33
C GLN A 65 4.69 5.38 -10.65
N ARG A 66 4.26 4.43 -11.50
CA ARG A 66 3.58 4.74 -12.76
C ARG A 66 2.23 5.45 -12.54
N ILE A 67 1.51 5.10 -11.49
CA ILE A 67 0.26 5.80 -11.12
C ILE A 67 0.56 7.27 -10.81
N VAL A 68 1.59 7.56 -10.01
CA VAL A 68 1.98 8.94 -9.68
C VAL A 68 2.36 9.74 -10.94
N GLU A 69 3.09 9.13 -11.88
CA GLU A 69 3.44 9.77 -13.15
C GLU A 69 2.20 10.05 -14.02
N CYS A 70 1.27 9.10 -14.07
CA CYS A 70 0.00 9.28 -14.76
C CYS A 70 -0.82 10.42 -14.12
N ASP A 71 -0.94 10.45 -12.79
CA ASP A 71 -1.67 11.49 -12.06
C ASP A 71 -1.07 12.88 -12.37
N ALA A 72 0.26 13.01 -12.35
CA ALA A 72 0.93 14.27 -12.69
C ALA A 72 0.69 14.69 -14.15
N LYS A 73 0.70 13.74 -15.09
CA LYS A 73 0.41 14.03 -16.50
C LYS A 73 -1.05 14.41 -16.72
N ILE A 74 -1.97 13.75 -16.03
CA ILE A 74 -3.40 14.09 -16.06
C ILE A 74 -3.60 15.51 -15.53
N GLU A 75 -3.02 15.86 -14.38
CA GLU A 75 -3.08 17.20 -13.81
C GLU A 75 -2.53 18.25 -14.79
N ALA A 76 -1.35 18.02 -15.37
CA ALA A 76 -0.75 18.92 -16.34
C ALA A 76 -1.59 19.12 -17.61
N LEU A 77 -2.29 18.08 -18.08
CA LEU A 77 -3.20 18.17 -19.22
C LEU A 77 -4.52 18.85 -18.84
N LEU A 78 -5.01 18.66 -17.62
CA LEU A 78 -6.23 19.29 -17.13
C LEU A 78 -6.06 20.80 -16.91
N VAL A 79 -4.88 21.29 -16.52
CA VAL A 79 -4.62 22.73 -16.34
C VAL A 79 -5.00 23.58 -17.57
N PRO A 80 -4.53 23.30 -18.80
CA PRO A 80 -4.92 24.06 -19.99
C PRO A 80 -6.35 23.78 -20.47
N LEU A 81 -6.92 22.62 -20.12
CA LEU A 81 -8.32 22.28 -20.40
C LEU A 81 -9.28 22.93 -19.39
N GLY A 82 -8.76 23.43 -18.27
CA GLY A 82 -9.50 23.95 -17.13
C GLY A 82 -9.82 25.43 -17.25
N ARG A 83 -10.85 25.72 -18.05
CA ARG A 83 -12.04 26.51 -17.66
C ARG A 83 -13.02 26.52 -18.83
N HIS A 84 -13.89 25.53 -18.87
CA HIS A 84 -15.09 25.63 -19.70
C HIS A 84 -16.22 26.16 -18.82
N ASP A 85 -16.67 27.39 -19.07
CA ASP A 85 -17.94 27.92 -18.56
C ASP A 85 -19.07 27.13 -19.23
N VAL A 86 -19.33 25.93 -18.73
CA VAL A 86 -20.46 25.12 -19.15
C VAL A 86 -21.60 25.40 -18.18
N ALA A 87 -22.61 26.13 -18.66
CA ALA A 87 -23.88 26.23 -17.96
C ALA A 87 -24.47 24.83 -17.79
N LEU A 88 -24.54 24.36 -16.55
CA LEU A 88 -25.12 23.06 -16.24
C LEU A 88 -26.63 23.16 -16.22
N ASP A 89 -27.27 22.81 -17.34
CA ASP A 89 -28.73 22.73 -17.40
C ASP A 89 -29.25 21.36 -16.95
N GLY A 90 -30.38 21.40 -16.25
CA GLY A 90 -31.16 20.22 -15.84
C GLY A 90 -30.61 19.46 -14.61
N PRO A 91 -31.43 18.55 -14.05
CA PRO A 91 -31.11 17.86 -12.79
C PRO A 91 -29.89 16.94 -12.89
N GLY A 92 -29.13 16.84 -11.81
CA GLY A 92 -28.01 15.91 -11.65
C GLY A 92 -28.44 14.43 -11.70
N LYS A 93 -27.53 13.55 -12.12
CA LYS A 93 -27.77 12.09 -12.11
C LYS A 93 -27.86 11.61 -10.65
N ARG A 94 -28.78 10.66 -10.37
CA ARG A 94 -28.94 10.06 -9.04
C ARG A 94 -27.64 9.35 -8.59
N ARG A 95 -27.25 9.54 -7.32
CA ARG A 95 -26.09 8.87 -6.70
C ARG A 95 -26.24 7.35 -6.77
N ASN A 96 -25.17 6.67 -7.16
CA ASN A 96 -25.01 5.22 -7.02
C ASN A 96 -23.95 4.90 -5.94
N LYS A 97 -23.67 3.61 -5.73
CA LYS A 97 -22.70 3.14 -4.72
C LYS A 97 -21.26 3.59 -5.00
N ASN A 98 -20.96 3.99 -6.24
CA ASN A 98 -19.64 4.42 -6.71
C ASN A 98 -19.58 5.93 -6.94
N ALA A 99 -20.58 6.69 -6.51
CA ALA A 99 -20.59 8.13 -6.70
C ALA A 99 -19.52 8.80 -5.82
N PRO A 100 -18.73 9.75 -6.36
CA PRO A 100 -17.78 10.54 -5.57
C PRO A 100 -18.46 11.22 -4.37
N LYS A 101 -17.70 11.42 -3.29
CA LYS A 101 -18.20 12.08 -2.07
C LYS A 101 -18.43 13.58 -2.22
N PHE A 102 -17.99 14.17 -3.33
CA PHE A 102 -18.18 15.58 -3.67
C PHE A 102 -18.97 15.69 -4.97
N ASP A 103 -19.53 16.86 -5.24
CA ASP A 103 -20.27 17.12 -6.48
C ASP A 103 -19.29 17.22 -7.66
N ALA A 104 -18.99 16.07 -8.26
CA ALA A 104 -18.10 15.97 -9.40
C ALA A 104 -18.65 16.72 -10.64
N ARG A 105 -19.97 16.86 -10.77
CA ARG A 105 -20.58 17.58 -11.90
C ARG A 105 -20.30 19.08 -11.77
N ALA A 106 -20.51 19.65 -10.59
CA ALA A 106 -20.20 21.05 -10.33
C ALA A 106 -18.70 21.37 -10.29
N ALA A 107 -17.85 20.40 -9.88
CA ALA A 107 -16.41 20.59 -9.81
C ALA A 107 -15.72 20.63 -11.19
N LEU A 108 -16.27 19.95 -12.19
CA LEU A 108 -15.73 19.89 -13.55
C LEU A 108 -16.24 21.00 -14.49
N ALA A 109 -17.32 21.70 -14.10
CA ALA A 109 -17.96 22.74 -14.91
C ALA A 109 -17.49 24.17 -14.56
N ARG A 110 -16.34 24.31 -13.87
CA ARG A 110 -15.86 25.58 -13.29
C ARG A 110 -14.45 25.95 -13.77
#